data_AF-G0JM21-F1
#
_entry.id   AF-G0JM21-F1
#
_cell.length_a   1.000
_cell.length_b   1.000
_cell.length_c   1.000
_cell.angle_alpha   90.00
_cell.angle_beta   90.00
_cell.angle_gamma   90.00
#
_symmetry.space_group_name_H-M   'P 1'
#
loop_
_entity.id
_entity.type
_entity.pdbx_description
1 polymer ?
#
loop_
_entity_poly.entity_id
_entity_poly.type
_entity_poly.pdbx_seq_one_letter_code
_entity_poly.pdbx_strand_id
1 'polypeptide(L)'
;MMFEPSVTVPISYCAEWMDGYGARGWKIDMTVDDPEIIASTSETGRHIPTSVLIHDILDHHLCGLPPSGHRNEAIALHQLALRTGADPLPDLVQMVDEDLIHGHVLGETIHTFLPENLRRQLPEELTEGQAIAHYLLSIIGQEAFRELLIKRLVELGQDGATQARAHYQSSGLQYNQRGTLGLVMQSLLVKLDVMALTSAWQKAHAAFLLGNGQCALCIDLPIFVRFESVYPT
;
A
#
# COMPACT_ATOMS: atom_id res chain seq x y z
N MET A 1 4.89 25.10 22.48
CA MET A 1 5.17 23.69 22.80
C MET A 1 5.80 23.10 21.55
N MET A 2 6.95 22.42 21.67
CA MET A 2 7.63 21.82 20.51
C MET A 2 6.81 20.62 20.05
N PHE A 3 6.60 20.44 18.75
CA PHE A 3 5.87 19.29 18.22
C PHE A 3 6.67 18.01 18.46
N GLU A 4 6.15 17.10 19.28
CA GLU A 4 6.67 15.76 19.47
C GLU A 4 5.81 14.79 18.64
N PRO A 5 6.35 14.22 17.55
CA PRO A 5 5.59 13.28 16.73
C PRO A 5 5.41 11.95 17.47
N SER A 6 4.25 11.33 17.29
CA SER A 6 4.01 9.94 17.72
C SER A 6 4.79 8.96 16.85
N VAL A 7 4.93 9.25 15.54
CA VAL A 7 5.61 8.39 14.57
C VAL A 7 6.49 9.21 13.63
N THR A 8 7.65 8.68 13.30
CA THR A 8 8.52 9.20 12.23
C THR A 8 8.64 8.17 11.13
N VAL A 9 8.32 8.55 9.89
CA VAL A 9 8.41 7.67 8.72
C VAL A 9 9.41 8.26 7.73
N PRO A 10 10.64 7.71 7.67
CA PRO A 10 11.67 8.16 6.74
C PRO A 10 11.36 7.72 5.31
N ILE A 11 11.63 8.60 4.36
CA ILE A 11 11.43 8.41 2.92
C ILE A 11 12.64 8.89 2.13
N SER A 12 12.94 8.17 1.07
CA SER A 12 14.04 8.46 0.16
C SER A 12 13.52 8.76 -1.24
N TYR A 13 14.17 9.67 -1.92
CA TYR A 13 13.92 10.00 -3.32
C TYR A 13 15.14 9.69 -4.18
N CYS A 14 14.90 9.13 -5.36
CA CYS A 14 15.86 9.11 -6.45
C CYS A 14 15.22 9.64 -7.73
N ALA A 15 16.03 10.33 -8.54
CA ALA A 15 15.67 10.71 -9.89
C ALA A 15 15.47 9.48 -10.81
N GLU A 16 16.16 8.39 -10.48
CA GLU A 16 16.07 7.08 -11.15
C GLU A 16 16.40 5.99 -10.12
N TRP A 17 15.52 5.00 -9.98
CA TRP A 17 15.71 3.84 -9.11
C TRP A 17 16.25 2.63 -9.88
N MET A 18 17.17 1.87 -9.26
CA MET A 18 17.74 0.65 -9.84
C MET A 18 16.89 -0.60 -9.53
N ASP A 19 15.57 -0.46 -9.62
CA ASP A 19 14.58 -1.50 -9.30
C ASP A 19 14.01 -2.21 -10.54
N GLY A 20 14.63 -1.99 -11.71
CA GLY A 20 14.18 -2.55 -12.99
C GLY A 20 13.14 -1.69 -13.71
N TYR A 21 12.49 -0.75 -13.01
CA TYR A 21 11.56 0.20 -13.62
C TYR A 21 12.24 1.52 -13.99
N GLY A 22 13.31 1.91 -13.29
CA GLY A 22 14.00 3.18 -13.55
C GLY A 22 13.13 4.40 -13.21
N ALA A 23 12.04 4.18 -12.47
CA ALA A 23 11.07 5.22 -12.19
C ALA A 23 11.68 6.28 -11.26
N ARG A 24 11.23 7.53 -11.41
CA ARG A 24 11.51 8.61 -10.46
C ARG A 24 10.50 8.55 -9.33
N GLY A 25 10.94 8.80 -8.10
CA GLY A 25 9.99 9.05 -7.03
C GLY A 25 10.53 8.78 -5.64
N TRP A 26 9.59 8.73 -4.70
CA TRP A 26 9.78 8.51 -3.29
C TRP A 26 9.47 7.05 -2.93
N LYS A 27 10.24 6.50 -1.98
CA LYS A 27 9.99 5.22 -1.32
C LYS A 27 10.10 5.42 0.18
N ILE A 28 9.44 4.56 0.97
CA ILE A 28 9.72 4.46 2.39
C ILE A 28 11.10 3.81 2.54
N ASP A 29 11.95 4.31 3.43
CA ASP A 29 13.35 3.82 3.52
C ASP A 29 13.44 2.30 3.72
N MET A 30 12.52 1.72 4.50
CA MET A 30 12.51 0.29 4.76
C MET A 30 12.13 -0.57 3.52
N THR A 31 11.65 0.05 2.45
CA THR A 31 11.23 -0.64 1.21
C THR A 31 12.14 -0.32 0.03
N VAL A 32 13.25 0.40 0.25
CA VAL A 32 14.18 0.81 -0.82
C VAL A 32 14.78 -0.37 -1.58
N ASP A 33 15.09 -1.45 -0.85
CA ASP A 33 15.70 -2.66 -1.41
C ASP A 33 14.65 -3.71 -1.87
N ASP A 34 13.35 -3.41 -1.74
CA ASP A 34 12.28 -4.30 -2.18
C ASP A 34 12.01 -4.10 -3.68
N PRO A 35 12.30 -5.10 -4.54
CA PRO A 35 12.12 -4.99 -5.98
C PRO A 35 10.64 -4.94 -6.40
N GLU A 36 9.71 -5.39 -5.55
CA GLU A 36 8.28 -5.37 -5.82
C GLU A 36 7.67 -3.99 -5.53
N ILE A 37 8.39 -3.11 -4.82
CA ILE A 37 7.90 -1.78 -4.45
C ILE A 37 8.48 -0.73 -5.37
N ILE A 38 7.62 -0.18 -6.22
CA ILE A 38 7.99 0.88 -7.16
C ILE A 38 8.03 2.24 -6.48
N ALA A 39 8.87 3.13 -7.01
CA ALA A 39 8.90 4.51 -6.56
C ALA A 39 7.62 5.24 -6.96
N SER A 40 7.16 6.16 -6.09
CA SER A 40 5.93 6.90 -6.32
C SER A 40 6.12 8.41 -6.25
N THR A 41 5.34 9.13 -7.05
CA THR A 41 5.31 10.60 -7.05
C THR A 41 4.16 11.08 -6.17
N SER A 42 3.96 12.40 -6.13
CA SER A 42 2.75 12.97 -5.55
C SER A 42 1.48 12.75 -6.38
N GLU A 43 1.56 12.14 -7.56
CA GLU A 43 0.40 11.85 -8.40
C GLU A 43 -0.55 10.86 -7.73
N THR A 44 -1.84 11.14 -7.83
CA THR A 44 -2.89 10.29 -7.27
C THR A 44 -3.44 9.36 -8.35
N GLY A 45 -3.94 8.19 -7.93
CA GLY A 45 -4.69 7.31 -8.82
C GLY A 45 -5.92 8.00 -9.42
N ARG A 46 -6.41 7.51 -10.57
CA ARG A 46 -7.63 8.03 -11.21
C ARG A 46 -8.88 7.82 -10.37
N HIS A 47 -8.90 6.75 -9.57
CA HIS A 47 -10.06 6.32 -8.79
C HIS A 47 -9.94 6.68 -7.31
N ILE A 48 -8.72 6.83 -6.79
CA ILE A 48 -8.48 7.13 -5.38
C ILE A 48 -7.54 8.35 -5.27
N PRO A 49 -7.97 9.46 -4.62
CA PRO A 49 -7.19 10.69 -4.53
C PRO A 49 -6.07 10.61 -3.48
N THR A 50 -5.34 9.50 -3.46
CA THR A 50 -4.14 9.25 -2.65
C THR A 50 -3.02 8.86 -3.61
N SER A 51 -1.81 9.36 -3.36
CA SER A 51 -0.62 8.78 -4.00
C SER A 51 -0.28 7.44 -3.36
N VAL A 52 0.46 6.62 -4.10
CA VAL A 52 0.94 5.31 -3.66
C VAL A 52 1.77 5.44 -2.38
N LEU A 53 2.68 6.42 -2.27
CA LEU A 53 3.45 6.63 -1.03
C LEU A 53 2.55 6.82 0.20
N ILE A 54 1.50 7.63 0.08
CA ILE A 54 0.60 7.90 1.21
C ILE A 54 -0.22 6.66 1.56
N HIS A 55 -0.60 5.87 0.56
CA HIS A 55 -1.22 4.56 0.77
C HIS A 55 -0.28 3.61 1.50
N ASP A 56 0.96 3.44 1.03
CA ASP A 56 1.96 2.56 1.65
C ASP A 56 2.23 2.95 3.11
N ILE A 57 2.29 4.26 3.41
CA ILE A 57 2.50 4.71 4.78
C ILE A 57 1.26 4.44 5.64
N LEU A 58 0.08 4.92 5.23
CA LEU A 58 -1.10 4.95 6.11
C LEU A 58 -1.88 3.64 6.18
N ASP A 59 -1.83 2.86 5.10
CA ASP A 59 -2.68 1.69 4.93
C ASP A 59 -1.88 0.38 4.96
N HIS A 60 -0.57 0.39 4.67
CA HIS A 60 0.35 -0.73 4.93
C HIS A 60 1.19 -0.55 6.20
N HIS A 61 2.18 0.35 6.16
CA HIS A 61 3.24 0.46 7.18
C HIS A 61 2.69 0.71 8.57
N LEU A 62 1.85 1.74 8.73
CA LEU A 62 1.21 2.03 10.02
C LEU A 62 0.16 0.99 10.41
N CYS A 63 -0.30 0.14 9.49
CA CYS A 63 -1.18 -0.98 9.78
C CYS A 63 -0.42 -2.29 10.10
N GLY A 64 0.91 -2.26 10.08
CA GLY A 64 1.75 -3.44 10.33
C GLY A 64 1.70 -4.47 9.22
N LEU A 65 1.36 -4.05 8.00
CA LEU A 65 1.31 -4.91 6.82
C LEU A 65 2.60 -4.74 6.02
N PRO A 66 3.23 -5.84 5.57
CA PRO A 66 4.24 -5.75 4.52
C PRO A 66 3.67 -5.04 3.28
N PRO A 67 4.50 -4.29 2.55
CA PRO A 67 4.05 -3.55 1.37
C PRO A 67 3.75 -4.48 0.19
N SER A 68 4.40 -5.65 0.11
CA SER A 68 4.16 -6.65 -0.93
C SER A 68 3.16 -7.74 -0.50
N GLY A 69 2.49 -8.35 -1.48
CA GLY A 69 1.73 -9.59 -1.34
C GLY A 69 0.21 -9.40 -1.36
N HIS A 70 -0.50 -10.24 -2.10
CA HIS A 70 -1.92 -10.02 -2.41
C HIS A 70 -2.84 -9.96 -1.19
N ARG A 71 -2.56 -10.75 -0.14
CA ARG A 71 -3.34 -10.68 1.11
C ARG A 71 -3.14 -9.35 1.83
N ASN A 72 -1.89 -8.89 1.91
CA ASN A 72 -1.57 -7.63 2.58
C ASN A 72 -2.20 -6.47 1.81
N GLU A 73 -2.09 -6.49 0.48
CA GLU A 73 -2.73 -5.53 -0.41
C GLU A 73 -4.25 -5.50 -0.25
N ALA A 74 -4.91 -6.66 -0.18
CA ALA A 74 -6.36 -6.71 0.05
C ALA A 74 -6.79 -6.04 1.38
N ILE A 75 -5.99 -6.21 2.43
CA ILE A 75 -6.21 -5.57 3.73
C ILE A 75 -5.95 -4.07 3.61
N ALA A 76 -4.85 -3.66 2.98
CA ALA A 76 -4.50 -2.26 2.81
C ALA A 76 -5.52 -1.51 1.94
N LEU A 77 -6.02 -2.10 0.85
CA LEU A 77 -7.10 -1.52 0.03
C LEU A 77 -8.40 -1.38 0.83
N HIS A 78 -8.71 -2.33 1.73
CA HIS A 78 -9.82 -2.15 2.66
C HIS A 78 -9.58 -1.00 3.65
N GLN A 79 -8.36 -0.87 4.20
CA GLN A 79 -7.98 0.25 5.06
C GLN A 79 -8.08 1.61 4.34
N LEU A 80 -7.68 1.63 3.07
CA LEU A 80 -7.75 2.78 2.17
C LEU A 80 -9.19 3.18 1.86
N ALA A 81 -10.05 2.20 1.57
CA ALA A 81 -11.48 2.41 1.35
C ALA A 81 -12.14 3.01 2.59
N LEU A 82 -11.85 2.48 3.79
CA LEU A 82 -12.34 3.05 5.05
C LEU A 82 -11.83 4.48 5.30
N ARG A 83 -10.64 4.82 4.80
CA ARG A 83 -10.00 6.12 4.98
C ARG A 83 -10.52 7.18 4.01
N THR A 84 -10.78 6.80 2.77
CA THR A 84 -11.07 7.74 1.66
C THR A 84 -12.52 7.68 1.18
N GLY A 85 -13.26 6.63 1.52
CA GLY A 85 -14.58 6.34 0.98
C GLY A 85 -14.58 5.80 -0.45
N ALA A 86 -13.40 5.54 -1.03
CA ALA A 86 -13.29 4.94 -2.35
C ALA A 86 -13.73 3.47 -2.38
N ASP A 87 -14.18 3.01 -3.54
CA ASP A 87 -14.48 1.60 -3.79
C ASP A 87 -13.17 0.86 -4.14
N PRO A 88 -12.75 -0.14 -3.35
CA PRO A 88 -11.53 -0.91 -3.63
C PRO A 88 -11.74 -1.96 -4.74
N LEU A 89 -12.99 -2.23 -5.15
CA LEU A 89 -13.30 -3.32 -6.06
C LEU A 89 -12.55 -3.25 -7.41
N PRO A 90 -12.37 -2.08 -8.06
CA PRO A 90 -11.62 -1.99 -9.30
C PRO A 90 -10.16 -2.48 -9.16
N ASP A 91 -9.48 -2.11 -8.08
CA ASP A 91 -8.10 -2.52 -7.83
C ASP A 91 -8.01 -4.03 -7.51
N LEU A 92 -8.94 -4.55 -6.70
CA LEU A 92 -9.03 -5.99 -6.42
C LEU A 92 -9.31 -6.82 -7.67
N VAL A 93 -10.15 -6.31 -8.57
CA VAL A 93 -10.43 -6.92 -9.87
C VAL A 93 -9.17 -6.97 -10.73
N GLN A 94 -8.42 -5.87 -10.79
CA GLN A 94 -7.18 -5.80 -11.55
C GLN A 94 -6.17 -6.85 -11.05
N MET A 95 -5.95 -6.95 -9.73
CA MET A 95 -5.06 -7.97 -9.14
C MET A 95 -5.49 -9.40 -9.53
N VAL A 96 -6.80 -9.66 -9.58
CA VAL A 96 -7.29 -10.98 -9.97
C VAL A 96 -7.00 -11.27 -11.43
N ASP A 97 -7.27 -10.30 -12.30
CA ASP A 97 -7.16 -10.45 -13.74
C ASP A 97 -5.70 -10.49 -14.24
N GLU A 98 -4.80 -9.78 -13.56
CA GLU A 98 -3.38 -9.70 -13.93
C GLU A 98 -2.57 -10.87 -13.37
N ASP A 99 -2.85 -11.32 -12.14
CA ASP A 99 -1.97 -12.27 -11.44
C ASP A 99 -2.70 -13.56 -11.01
N LEU A 100 -3.76 -13.42 -10.21
CA LEU A 100 -4.31 -14.56 -9.47
C LEU A 100 -4.99 -15.58 -10.37
N ILE A 101 -5.63 -15.15 -11.46
CA ILE A 101 -6.26 -16.05 -12.42
C ILE A 101 -5.23 -16.93 -13.16
N HIS A 102 -3.98 -16.48 -13.22
CA HIS A 102 -2.84 -17.22 -13.77
C HIS A 102 -2.08 -18.02 -12.70
N GLY A 103 -2.56 -18.00 -11.46
CA GLY A 103 -2.00 -18.73 -10.33
C GLY A 103 -0.74 -18.08 -9.74
N HIS A 104 -0.51 -16.80 -10.03
CA HIS A 104 0.61 -16.05 -9.48
C HIS A 104 0.15 -15.41 -8.17
N VAL A 105 0.65 -15.91 -7.04
CA VAL A 105 0.32 -15.38 -5.72
C VAL A 105 1.60 -14.91 -5.03
N LEU A 106 1.70 -13.60 -4.82
CA LEU A 106 2.79 -12.97 -4.07
C LEU A 106 2.57 -13.08 -2.55
N GLY A 107 3.64 -13.40 -1.83
CA GLY A 107 3.69 -13.45 -0.36
C GLY A 107 3.23 -14.77 0.29
N GLU A 108 2.52 -15.64 -0.43
CA GLU A 108 2.09 -16.95 0.05
C GLU A 108 1.84 -17.93 -1.11
N THR A 109 1.62 -19.22 -0.80
CA THR A 109 1.25 -20.20 -1.82
C THR A 109 -0.23 -20.06 -2.20
N ILE A 110 -0.59 -20.44 -3.42
CA ILE A 110 -2.00 -20.49 -3.83
C ILE A 110 -2.85 -21.41 -2.94
N HIS A 111 -2.25 -22.46 -2.37
CA HIS A 111 -2.91 -23.36 -1.41
C HIS A 111 -3.34 -22.65 -0.13
N THR A 112 -2.54 -21.71 0.36
CA THR A 112 -2.84 -20.91 1.55
C THR A 112 -3.80 -19.77 1.24
N PHE A 113 -3.72 -19.24 0.02
CA PHE A 113 -4.55 -18.14 -0.44
C PHE A 113 -6.00 -18.56 -0.70
N LEU A 114 -6.19 -19.69 -1.38
CA LEU A 114 -7.50 -20.17 -1.81
C LEU A 114 -8.47 -20.39 -0.63
N PRO A 115 -9.78 -20.15 -0.83
CA PRO A 115 -10.76 -20.51 0.15
C PRO A 115 -10.86 -22.04 0.28
N GLU A 116 -11.19 -22.50 1.49
CA GLU A 116 -11.16 -23.91 1.88
C GLU A 116 -11.96 -24.84 0.94
N ASN A 117 -13.09 -24.35 0.42
CA ASN A 117 -13.93 -25.10 -0.50
C ASN A 117 -13.27 -25.37 -1.85
N LEU A 118 -12.39 -24.50 -2.34
CA LEU A 118 -11.61 -24.73 -3.55
C LEU A 118 -10.39 -25.61 -3.27
N ARG A 119 -9.73 -25.38 -2.14
CA ARG A 119 -8.58 -26.17 -1.71
C ARG A 119 -8.88 -27.66 -1.62
N ARG A 120 -10.06 -28.03 -1.10
CA ARG A 120 -10.52 -29.43 -1.00
C ARG A 120 -10.78 -30.12 -2.35
N GLN A 121 -10.89 -29.37 -3.43
CA GLN A 121 -11.11 -29.92 -4.78
C GLN A 121 -9.81 -30.19 -5.53
N LEU A 122 -8.68 -29.74 -4.98
CA LEU A 122 -7.37 -29.90 -5.61
C LEU A 122 -6.84 -31.33 -5.41
N PRO A 123 -6.35 -31.99 -6.49
CA PRO A 123 -5.51 -33.17 -6.38
C PRO A 123 -4.31 -32.92 -5.47
N GLU A 124 -3.93 -33.91 -4.66
CA GLU A 124 -2.84 -33.79 -3.68
C GLU A 124 -1.48 -33.51 -4.34
N GLU A 125 -1.29 -33.95 -5.59
CA GLU A 125 -0.04 -33.80 -6.33
C GLU A 125 0.14 -32.41 -6.96
N LEU A 126 -0.94 -31.61 -7.06
CA LEU A 126 -0.86 -30.27 -7.63
C LEU A 126 -0.32 -29.28 -6.61
N THR A 127 0.92 -28.86 -6.81
CA THR A 127 1.63 -27.92 -5.92
C THR A 127 1.96 -26.59 -6.60
N GLU A 128 2.10 -26.58 -7.93
CA GLU A 128 2.44 -25.37 -8.70
C GLU A 128 1.23 -24.48 -8.96
N GLY A 129 1.39 -23.17 -8.73
CA GLY A 129 0.30 -22.19 -8.84
C GLY A 129 -0.41 -22.17 -10.19
N GLN A 130 0.36 -22.18 -11.28
CA GLN A 130 -0.19 -22.19 -12.65
C GLN A 130 -0.97 -23.48 -12.93
N ALA A 131 -0.47 -24.63 -12.48
CA ALA A 131 -1.15 -25.92 -12.66
C ALA A 131 -2.46 -25.97 -11.87
N ILE A 132 -2.47 -25.42 -10.65
CA ILE A 132 -3.66 -25.28 -9.80
C ILE A 132 -4.68 -24.35 -10.46
N ALA A 133 -4.26 -23.19 -10.97
CA ALA A 133 -5.14 -22.26 -11.67
C ALA A 133 -5.77 -22.91 -12.92
N HIS A 134 -4.96 -23.56 -13.77
CA HIS A 134 -5.48 -24.30 -14.94
C HIS A 134 -6.46 -25.40 -14.55
N TYR A 135 -6.18 -26.14 -13.48
CA TYR A 135 -7.09 -27.17 -12.98
C TYR A 135 -8.43 -26.55 -12.54
N LEU A 136 -8.40 -25.51 -11.71
CA LEU A 136 -9.60 -24.81 -11.25
C LEU A 136 -10.40 -24.22 -12.42
N LEU A 137 -9.73 -23.57 -13.38
CA LEU A 137 -10.35 -23.08 -14.60
C LEU A 137 -11.07 -24.19 -15.38
N SER A 138 -10.50 -25.40 -15.42
CA SER A 138 -11.10 -26.53 -16.13
C SER A 138 -12.37 -27.10 -15.47
N ILE A 139 -12.51 -26.96 -14.15
CA ILE A 139 -13.63 -27.56 -13.40
C ILE A 139 -14.76 -26.59 -13.07
N ILE A 140 -14.46 -25.30 -12.86
CA ILE A 140 -15.46 -24.29 -12.50
C ILE A 140 -15.63 -23.20 -13.56
N GLY A 141 -14.73 -23.12 -14.54
CA GLY A 141 -14.75 -22.09 -15.58
C GLY A 141 -14.14 -20.77 -15.12
N GLN A 142 -13.80 -19.93 -16.10
CA GLN A 142 -13.05 -18.68 -15.89
C GLN A 142 -13.81 -17.65 -15.05
N GLU A 143 -15.04 -17.31 -15.44
CA GLU A 143 -15.82 -16.28 -14.74
C GLU A 143 -16.11 -16.65 -13.28
N ALA A 144 -16.49 -17.89 -13.01
CA ALA A 144 -16.75 -18.34 -11.64
C ALA A 144 -15.46 -18.34 -10.80
N PHE A 145 -14.32 -18.72 -11.37
CA PHE A 145 -13.05 -18.68 -10.66
C PHE A 145 -12.64 -17.24 -10.32
N ARG A 146 -12.76 -16.34 -11.30
CA ARG A 146 -12.52 -14.91 -11.14
C ARG A 146 -13.39 -14.30 -10.02
N GLU A 147 -14.70 -14.53 -10.05
CA GLU A 147 -15.62 -14.05 -9.01
C GLU A 147 -15.27 -14.56 -7.61
N LEU A 148 -14.86 -15.84 -7.50
CA LEU A 148 -14.44 -16.42 -6.23
C LEU A 148 -13.15 -15.79 -5.70
N LEU A 149 -12.17 -15.48 -6.57
CA LEU A 149 -10.94 -14.81 -6.17
C LEU A 149 -11.20 -13.37 -5.72
N ILE A 150 -12.05 -12.62 -6.44
CA ILE A 150 -12.47 -11.26 -6.04
C ILE A 150 -13.13 -11.31 -4.67
N LYS A 151 -14.09 -12.21 -4.48
CA LYS A 151 -14.77 -12.40 -3.19
C LYS A 151 -13.77 -12.73 -2.09
N ARG A 152 -12.80 -13.61 -2.37
CA ARG A 152 -11.75 -13.98 -1.42
C ARG A 152 -10.92 -12.77 -0.98
N LEU A 153 -10.49 -11.91 -1.91
CA LEU A 153 -9.76 -10.69 -1.54
C LEU A 153 -10.61 -9.75 -0.67
N VAL A 154 -11.89 -9.58 -0.98
CA VAL A 154 -12.81 -8.78 -0.16
C VAL A 154 -12.91 -9.33 1.27
N GLU A 155 -13.08 -10.65 1.41
CA GLU A 155 -13.12 -11.33 2.71
C GLU A 155 -11.80 -11.13 3.49
N LEU A 156 -10.65 -11.32 2.82
CA LEU A 156 -9.34 -11.10 3.42
C LEU A 156 -9.17 -9.68 3.94
N GLY A 157 -9.61 -8.69 3.16
CA GLY A 157 -9.52 -7.30 3.55
C GLY A 157 -10.33 -6.97 4.80
N GLN A 158 -11.54 -7.53 4.90
CA GLN A 158 -12.41 -7.38 6.07
C GLN A 158 -11.85 -8.10 7.30
N ASP A 159 -11.39 -9.34 7.15
CA ASP A 159 -10.84 -10.17 8.22
C ASP A 159 -9.60 -9.52 8.86
N GLY A 160 -8.71 -8.94 8.04
CA GLY A 160 -7.50 -8.27 8.50
C GLY A 160 -7.74 -6.89 9.13
N ALA A 161 -8.90 -6.29 8.92
CA ALA A 161 -9.15 -4.88 9.24
C ALA A 161 -8.99 -4.56 10.73
N THR A 162 -9.41 -5.48 11.61
CA THR A 162 -9.33 -5.28 13.06
C THR A 162 -7.89 -5.26 13.55
N GLN A 163 -7.05 -6.17 13.05
CA GLN A 163 -5.64 -6.24 13.42
C GLN A 163 -4.87 -5.03 12.88
N ALA A 164 -5.11 -4.66 11.62
CA ALA A 164 -4.53 -3.47 10.99
C ALA A 164 -4.84 -2.20 11.81
N ARG A 165 -6.11 -2.03 12.20
CA ARG A 165 -6.54 -0.93 13.08
C ARG A 165 -5.81 -0.94 14.43
N ALA A 166 -5.71 -2.10 15.07
CA ALA A 166 -5.05 -2.22 16.37
C ALA A 166 -3.56 -1.85 16.28
N HIS A 167 -2.88 -2.28 15.22
CA HIS A 167 -1.48 -1.92 14.96
C HIS A 167 -1.34 -0.41 14.76
N TYR A 168 -2.19 0.20 13.93
CA TYR A 168 -2.21 1.65 13.72
C TYR A 168 -2.36 2.41 15.04
N GLN A 169 -3.31 2.01 15.89
CA GLN A 169 -3.55 2.68 17.17
C GLN A 169 -2.38 2.48 18.16
N SER A 170 -1.65 1.37 18.06
CA SER A 170 -0.47 1.12 18.91
C SER A 170 0.66 2.12 18.68
N SER A 171 0.68 2.79 17.52
CA SER A 171 1.62 3.88 17.20
C SER A 171 1.32 5.19 17.95
N GLY A 172 0.23 5.26 18.71
CA GLY A 172 -0.23 6.47 19.39
C GLY A 172 -1.00 7.44 18.50
N LEU A 173 -1.26 7.10 17.24
CA LEU A 173 -2.09 7.88 16.32
C LEU A 173 -3.59 7.53 16.44
N GLN A 174 -4.44 8.51 16.21
CA GLN A 174 -5.89 8.36 16.22
C GLN A 174 -6.41 7.82 14.89
N TYR A 175 -6.93 6.59 14.91
CA TYR A 175 -7.36 5.88 13.70
C TYR A 175 -8.51 6.57 12.93
N ASN A 176 -9.40 7.28 13.63
CA ASN A 176 -10.48 8.06 13.01
C ASN A 176 -9.98 9.34 12.30
N GLN A 177 -8.74 9.77 12.54
CA GLN A 177 -8.14 10.94 11.89
C GLN A 177 -7.37 10.60 10.61
N ARG A 178 -7.30 9.31 10.21
CA ARG A 178 -6.53 8.85 9.04
C ARG A 178 -6.88 9.59 7.75
N GLY A 179 -8.16 9.90 7.54
CA GLY A 179 -8.61 10.64 6.35
C GLY A 179 -7.98 12.04 6.28
N THR A 180 -8.15 12.81 7.36
CA THR A 180 -7.57 14.16 7.47
C THR A 180 -6.04 14.14 7.42
N LEU A 181 -5.41 13.20 8.14
CA LEU A 181 -3.96 13.04 8.11
C LEU A 181 -3.45 12.75 6.69
N GLY A 182 -4.13 11.85 5.96
CA GLY A 182 -3.78 11.53 4.58
C GLY A 182 -3.86 12.73 3.64
N LEU A 183 -4.89 13.57 3.74
CA LEU A 183 -5.00 14.79 2.94
C LEU A 183 -3.86 15.77 3.24
N VAL A 184 -3.50 15.91 4.53
CA VAL A 184 -2.39 16.76 4.94
C VAL A 184 -1.07 16.22 4.40
N MET A 185 -0.79 14.93 4.58
CA MET A 185 0.44 14.32 4.07
C MET A 185 0.53 14.44 2.55
N GLN A 186 -0.56 14.21 1.83
CA GLN A 186 -0.62 14.38 0.38
C GLN A 186 -0.29 15.81 -0.05
N SER A 187 -0.83 16.82 0.65
CA SER A 187 -0.50 18.23 0.37
C SER A 187 0.97 18.55 0.61
N LEU A 188 1.57 17.99 1.67
CA LEU A 188 3.00 18.15 1.95
C LEU A 188 3.87 17.44 0.91
N LEU A 189 3.47 16.23 0.49
CA LEU A 189 4.17 15.48 -0.55
C LEU A 189 4.16 16.22 -1.89
N VAL A 190 3.04 16.83 -2.29
CA VAL A 190 2.97 17.67 -3.51
C VAL A 190 4.00 18.79 -3.48
N LYS A 191 4.15 19.48 -2.33
CA LYS A 191 5.15 20.56 -2.19
C LYS A 191 6.57 20.02 -2.31
N LEU A 192 6.84 18.90 -1.65
CA LEU A 192 8.15 18.24 -1.69
C LEU A 192 8.51 17.76 -3.10
N ASP A 193 7.57 17.13 -3.79
CA ASP A 193 7.77 16.57 -5.13
C ASP A 193 8.01 17.66 -6.17
N VAL A 194 7.23 18.76 -6.12
CA VAL A 194 7.48 19.96 -6.94
C VAL A 194 8.87 20.56 -6.65
N MET A 195 9.29 20.60 -5.39
CA MET A 195 10.60 21.12 -5.01
C MET A 195 11.73 20.25 -5.57
N ALA A 196 11.62 18.93 -5.45
CA ALA A 196 12.60 17.98 -5.99
C ALA A 196 12.74 18.13 -7.51
N LEU A 197 11.62 18.26 -8.22
CA LEU A 197 11.60 18.45 -9.68
C LEU A 197 12.20 19.78 -10.12
N THR A 198 11.73 20.89 -9.53
CA THR A 198 12.20 22.23 -9.89
C THR A 198 13.66 22.46 -9.57
N SER A 199 14.18 21.78 -8.55
CA SER A 199 15.58 21.83 -8.14
C SER A 199 16.44 20.73 -8.77
N ALA A 200 15.87 19.90 -9.66
CA ALA A 200 16.52 18.80 -10.35
C ALA A 200 17.33 17.88 -9.41
N TRP A 201 16.77 17.57 -8.23
CA TRP A 201 17.43 16.71 -7.26
C TRP A 201 17.71 15.34 -7.86
N GLN A 202 18.90 14.81 -7.58
CA GLN A 202 19.27 13.44 -7.97
C GLN A 202 18.89 12.44 -6.89
N LYS A 203 19.09 12.85 -5.64
CA LYS A 203 18.73 12.11 -4.43
C LYS A 203 18.26 13.10 -3.38
N ALA A 204 17.31 12.67 -2.57
CA ALA A 204 16.87 13.41 -1.39
C ALA A 204 16.46 12.42 -0.29
N HIS A 205 16.51 12.89 0.94
CA HIS A 205 16.00 12.16 2.09
C HIS A 205 15.11 13.12 2.88
N ALA A 206 14.00 12.57 3.38
CA ALA A 206 13.03 13.30 4.15
C ALA A 206 12.35 12.38 5.16
N ALA A 207 11.60 12.95 6.09
CA ALA A 207 10.79 12.18 7.02
C ALA A 207 9.46 12.86 7.28
N PHE A 208 8.39 12.06 7.23
CA PHE A 208 7.10 12.45 7.78
C PHE A 208 7.14 12.31 9.30
N LEU A 209 6.74 13.37 10.00
CA LEU A 209 6.59 13.42 11.44
C LEU A 209 5.08 13.51 11.73
N LEU A 210 4.51 12.44 12.25
CA LEU A 210 3.07 12.25 12.38
C LEU A 210 2.65 12.36 13.85
N GLY A 211 1.62 13.15 14.15
CA GLY A 211 1.01 13.24 15.47
C GLY A 211 -0.50 13.42 15.38
N ASN A 212 -1.19 13.55 16.51
CA ASN A 212 -2.64 13.77 16.52
C ASN A 212 -2.95 15.27 16.40
N GLY A 213 -3.32 15.72 15.19
CA GLY A 213 -3.62 17.12 14.89
C GLY A 213 -2.46 17.93 14.31
N GLN A 214 -1.29 17.32 14.11
CA GLN A 214 -0.17 17.95 13.43
C GLN A 214 0.63 16.93 12.62
N CYS A 215 1.07 17.35 11.43
CA CYS A 215 1.96 16.59 10.58
C CYS A 215 3.04 17.54 10.03
N ALA A 216 4.28 17.06 9.99
CA ALA A 216 5.38 17.78 9.38
C ALA A 216 6.14 16.88 8.39
N LEU A 217 6.79 17.50 7.42
CA LEU A 217 7.67 16.84 6.46
C LEU A 217 9.01 17.56 6.49
N CYS A 218 10.04 16.86 6.98
CA CYS A 218 11.39 17.40 7.14
C CYS A 218 12.28 16.82 6.07
N ILE A 219 12.97 17.67 5.33
CA ILE A 219 13.99 17.32 4.36
C ILE A 219 15.34 17.61 5.03
N ASP A 220 16.26 16.66 4.98
CA ASP A 220 17.62 16.80 5.50
C ASP A 220 18.69 16.67 4.40
N LEU A 221 18.33 16.11 3.24
CA LEU A 221 19.14 16.08 2.03
C LEU A 221 18.26 16.41 0.81
N PRO A 222 18.70 17.25 -0.15
CA PRO A 222 19.99 17.94 -0.20
C PRO A 222 20.02 19.27 0.58
N ILE A 223 18.88 19.69 1.12
CA ILE A 223 18.71 20.94 1.87
C ILE A 223 17.97 20.67 3.16
N PHE A 224 18.16 21.53 4.15
CA PHE A 224 17.40 21.48 5.39
C PHE A 224 16.15 22.35 5.27
N VAL A 225 14.99 21.73 5.06
CA VAL A 225 13.69 22.42 4.94
C VAL A 225 12.63 21.65 5.69
N ARG A 226 11.67 22.37 6.27
CA ARG A 226 10.57 21.78 7.01
C ARG A 226 9.24 22.39 6.57
N PHE A 227 8.30 21.53 6.22
CA PHE A 227 6.90 21.89 6.03
C PHE A 227 6.08 21.38 7.19
N GLU A 228 5.09 22.16 7.62
CA GLU A 228 4.19 21.79 8.71
C GLU A 228 2.74 22.07 8.33
N SER A 229 1.84 21.28 8.90
CA SER A 229 0.41 21.50 8.81
C SER A 229 -0.26 21.03 10.09
N VAL A 230 -1.17 21.84 10.61
CA VAL A 230 -2.04 21.54 11.74
C VAL A 230 -3.41 21.16 11.20
N TYR A 231 -4.08 20.21 11.83
CA TYR A 231 -5.41 19.77 11.43
C TYR A 231 -6.31 19.49 12.64
N PRO A 232 -7.65 19.56 12.46
CA PRO A 232 -8.59 19.35 13.57
C PRO A 232 -8.43 17.95 14.16
N THR A 233 -8.50 17.88 15.50
CA THR A 233 -8.54 16.62 16.22
C THR A 233 -9.95 16.12 16.48
#